data_AF-I7MHV8-F1
#
_entry.id   AF-I7MHV8-F1
#
_cell.length_a   1.000
_cell.length_b   1.000
_cell.length_c   1.000
_cell.angle_alpha   90.00
_cell.angle_beta   90.00
_cell.angle_gamma   90.00
#
_symmetry.space_group_name_H-M   'P 1'
#
loop_
_entity.id
_entity.type
_entity.pdbx_description
1 polymer ?
#
loop_
_entity_poly.entity_id
_entity_poly.type
_entity_poly.pdbx_seq_one_letter_code
_entity_poly.pdbx_strand_id
1 'polypeptide(L)'
;MKVSSSGQISLVEHKISREKFILKEVQKKHISNISQFYSDIGVVLKIDHPNILKVFQVYESIDKFHIVEEYCQGGSVLEFVAKKQNYNERQCAKIVQQICSALLHSHQKAIIHQNIKSSKILLKYKNDDNSIKLIDLGINLQSKDKKQSESQLPQIQELPFLAPEQLEGRNIEVSNSWNVGVFLYILFSGQHPFQSLDPQKSLDQIKKGIFTFTKQCFHNCSVELKDLLSKLLTKNERKRISIKQCLDHEWIIQSDNSPIFDQSLTEKTFANLKKFYSQFIDEVDYEEEQRLNALKRQQEEDERRRLEEERRRLEEEMRRMEEEKERLRRLQEEEEQRMKLVQEENLKRRMLMSLVGKIPQHYIDKLQAVFTAIDENGNGQLSLDELLTGMARFQSGANKFSEEELKDIFQKMDEDNSGEVSQEEFIHAFAEQFSIKNKNMILQSFKQLDQDGSGIVNLEEFTYLLQNGNLPLGEVSVEQILGFINDNNQGKINYIDFFEGLQITE
;
A
#
# COMPACT_ATOMS: atom_id res chain seq x y z
N MET A 1 -23.37 -3.06 -8.99
CA MET A 1 -23.45 -3.17 -10.46
C MET A 1 -24.92 -3.20 -10.80
N LYS A 2 -25.44 -2.11 -11.38
CA LYS A 2 -26.87 -1.97 -11.69
C LYS A 2 -27.08 -2.30 -13.16
N VAL A 3 -27.92 -3.29 -13.46
CA VAL A 3 -28.29 -3.61 -14.84
C VAL A 3 -29.48 -2.72 -15.18
N SER A 4 -29.26 -1.74 -16.04
CA SER A 4 -30.34 -0.91 -16.58
C SER A 4 -30.82 -1.48 -17.92
N SER A 5 -32.01 -1.09 -18.38
CA SER A 5 -32.47 -1.40 -19.73
C SER A 5 -31.51 -0.91 -20.83
N SER A 6 -30.62 0.04 -20.50
CA SER A 6 -29.59 0.59 -21.38
C SER A 6 -28.24 -0.14 -21.38
N GLY A 7 -28.03 -1.09 -20.46
CA GLY A 7 -26.76 -1.80 -20.28
C GLY A 7 -26.24 -1.77 -18.84
N GLN A 8 -24.97 -2.18 -18.66
CA GLN A 8 -24.34 -2.33 -17.35
C GLN A 8 -23.86 -0.98 -16.82
N ILE A 9 -24.23 -0.64 -15.59
CA ILE A 9 -23.82 0.58 -14.90
C ILE A 9 -22.97 0.21 -13.68
N SER A 10 -21.77 0.79 -13.60
CA SER A 10 -20.82 0.55 -12.51
C SER A 10 -20.33 1.88 -11.92
N LEU A 11 -20.28 1.96 -10.60
CA LEU A 11 -19.54 3.02 -9.90
C LEU A 11 -18.05 2.68 -10.03
N VAL A 12 -17.27 3.61 -10.55
CA VAL A 12 -15.83 3.47 -10.74
C VAL A 12 -15.09 4.62 -10.09
N GLU A 13 -13.80 4.43 -9.87
CA GLU A 13 -12.94 5.39 -9.21
C GLU A 13 -11.70 5.65 -10.07
N HIS A 14 -11.36 6.93 -10.27
CA HIS A 14 -10.14 7.27 -10.97
C HIS A 14 -8.93 6.86 -10.13
N LYS A 15 -8.02 6.08 -10.71
CA LYS A 15 -6.92 5.39 -9.98
C LYS A 15 -6.03 6.33 -9.17
N ILE A 16 -5.83 7.56 -9.65
CA ILE A 16 -4.92 8.53 -9.03
C ILE A 16 -5.69 9.49 -8.12
N SER A 17 -6.70 10.20 -8.66
CA SER A 17 -7.43 11.23 -7.91
C SER A 17 -8.43 10.67 -6.91
N ARG A 18 -8.74 9.37 -6.98
CA ARG A 18 -9.76 8.72 -6.14
C ARG A 18 -11.17 9.28 -6.31
N GLU A 19 -11.38 10.07 -7.36
CA GLU A 19 -12.68 10.66 -7.69
C GLU A 19 -13.62 9.60 -8.28
N LYS A 20 -14.91 9.71 -7.92
CA LYS A 20 -15.94 8.74 -8.29
C LYS A 20 -16.66 9.14 -9.57
N PHE A 21 -16.83 8.17 -10.46
CA PHE A 21 -17.53 8.31 -11.74
C PHE A 21 -18.51 7.16 -11.95
N ILE A 22 -19.42 7.34 -12.90
CA ILE A 22 -20.25 6.27 -13.43
C ILE A 22 -19.66 5.77 -14.74
N LEU A 23 -19.44 4.47 -14.85
CA LEU A 23 -19.11 3.80 -16.10
C LEU A 23 -20.36 3.11 -16.62
N LYS A 24 -20.87 3.61 -17.75
CA LYS A 24 -22.03 3.05 -18.44
C LYS A 24 -21.59 2.30 -19.69
N GLU A 25 -21.91 1.01 -19.76
CA GLU A 25 -21.65 0.19 -20.93
C GLU A 25 -22.90 0.06 -21.81
N VAL A 26 -22.81 0.51 -23.06
CA VAL A 26 -23.90 0.44 -24.04
C VAL A 26 -23.49 -0.49 -25.18
N GLN A 27 -24.28 -1.54 -25.41
CA GLN A 27 -24.06 -2.47 -26.51
C GLN A 27 -24.37 -1.80 -27.87
N LYS A 28 -23.45 -1.86 -28.83
CA LYS A 28 -23.62 -1.24 -30.16
C LYS A 28 -24.87 -1.74 -30.88
N LYS A 29 -25.18 -3.03 -30.75
CA LYS A 29 -26.41 -3.66 -31.28
C LYS A 29 -27.72 -3.10 -30.72
N HIS A 30 -27.69 -2.37 -29.60
CA HIS A 30 -28.89 -1.72 -29.05
C HIS A 30 -29.04 -0.28 -29.52
N ILE A 31 -28.04 0.29 -30.19
CA ILE A 31 -28.12 1.68 -30.65
C ILE A 31 -28.85 1.71 -31.99
N SER A 32 -29.86 2.57 -32.09
CA SER A 32 -30.76 2.59 -33.24
C SER A 32 -30.09 3.03 -34.53
N ASN A 33 -29.20 4.01 -34.41
CA ASN A 33 -28.42 4.54 -35.50
C ASN A 33 -27.05 4.93 -34.93
N ILE A 34 -26.04 4.11 -35.25
CA ILE A 34 -24.66 4.30 -34.77
C ILE A 34 -24.07 5.62 -35.30
N SER A 35 -24.35 5.97 -36.56
CA SER A 35 -23.87 7.24 -37.15
C SER A 35 -24.45 8.45 -36.43
N GLN A 36 -25.75 8.44 -36.11
CA GLN A 36 -26.38 9.50 -35.32
C GLN A 36 -25.80 9.55 -33.91
N PHE A 37 -25.58 8.37 -33.29
CA PHE A 37 -24.96 8.30 -31.96
C PHE A 37 -23.58 8.95 -31.92
N TYR A 38 -22.70 8.71 -32.92
CA TYR A 38 -21.40 9.38 -32.98
C TYR A 38 -21.52 10.90 -33.08
N SER A 39 -22.45 11.39 -33.90
CA SER A 39 -22.72 12.82 -34.02
C SER A 39 -23.18 13.40 -32.68
N ASP A 40 -24.19 12.78 -32.07
CA ASP A 40 -24.80 13.25 -30.82
C ASP A 40 -23.80 13.19 -29.67
N ILE A 41 -23.10 12.07 -29.47
CA ILE A 41 -22.15 11.89 -28.37
C ILE A 41 -20.95 12.84 -28.49
N GLY A 42 -20.50 13.14 -29.72
CA GLY A 42 -19.45 14.11 -29.98
C GLY A 42 -19.85 15.54 -29.60
N VAL A 43 -21.14 15.88 -29.71
CA VAL A 43 -21.70 17.14 -29.21
C VAL A 43 -21.89 17.09 -27.69
N VAL A 44 -22.43 16.00 -27.14
CA VAL A 44 -22.67 15.81 -25.70
C VAL A 44 -21.39 15.93 -24.88
N LEU A 45 -20.25 15.41 -25.37
CA LEU A 45 -18.94 15.58 -24.74
C LEU A 45 -18.54 17.05 -24.55
N LYS A 46 -19.07 17.95 -25.39
CA LYS A 46 -18.79 19.40 -25.37
C LYS A 46 -19.88 20.20 -24.66
N ILE A 47 -21.01 19.57 -24.30
CA ILE A 47 -22.07 20.25 -23.58
C ILE A 47 -21.59 20.61 -22.18
N ASP A 48 -21.91 21.83 -21.77
CA ASP A 48 -21.66 22.32 -20.43
C ASP A 48 -22.87 23.08 -19.93
N HIS A 49 -23.65 22.43 -19.06
CA HIS A 49 -24.88 22.97 -18.53
C HIS A 49 -25.11 22.40 -17.12
N PRO A 50 -25.50 23.22 -16.12
CA PRO A 50 -25.67 22.78 -14.73
C PRO A 50 -26.66 21.62 -14.59
N ASN A 51 -27.70 21.59 -15.43
CA ASN A 51 -28.77 20.60 -15.37
C ASN A 51 -28.68 19.46 -16.39
N ILE A 52 -27.56 19.34 -17.12
CA ILE A 52 -27.26 18.17 -17.96
C ILE A 52 -26.13 17.41 -17.27
N LEU A 53 -26.22 16.07 -17.26
CA LEU A 53 -25.17 15.22 -16.74
C LEU A 53 -23.88 15.38 -17.57
N LYS A 54 -22.75 15.57 -16.89
CA LYS A 54 -21.46 15.69 -17.58
C LYS A 54 -20.99 14.31 -18.06
N VAL A 55 -20.75 14.19 -19.36
CA VAL A 55 -20.00 13.08 -19.94
C VAL A 55 -18.54 13.53 -20.04
N PHE A 56 -17.64 12.79 -19.39
CA PHE A 56 -16.22 13.11 -19.38
C PHE A 56 -15.50 12.49 -20.56
N GLN A 57 -15.72 11.20 -20.80
CA GLN A 57 -15.00 10.42 -21.79
C GLN A 57 -15.88 9.30 -22.33
N VAL A 58 -15.61 8.90 -23.57
CA VAL A 58 -16.24 7.73 -24.20
C VAL A 58 -15.14 6.88 -24.79
N TYR A 59 -15.09 5.62 -24.37
CA TYR A 59 -14.23 4.61 -24.96
C TYR A 59 -15.07 3.68 -25.83
N GLU A 60 -14.46 3.22 -26.91
CA GLU A 60 -15.09 2.29 -27.81
C GLU A 60 -14.32 0.96 -27.81
N SER A 61 -15.06 -0.13 -27.63
CA SER A 61 -14.57 -1.48 -27.86
C SER A 61 -15.25 -2.07 -29.11
N ILE A 62 -15.01 -3.35 -29.41
CA ILE A 62 -15.54 -3.98 -30.63
C ILE A 62 -17.08 -3.95 -30.63
N ASP A 63 -17.72 -4.32 -29.52
CA ASP A 63 -19.17 -4.52 -29.41
C ASP A 63 -19.87 -3.52 -28.48
N LYS A 64 -19.14 -2.68 -27.75
CA LYS A 64 -19.70 -1.74 -26.78
C LYS A 64 -19.10 -0.33 -26.86
N PHE A 65 -19.85 0.62 -26.31
CA PHE A 65 -19.35 1.91 -25.86
C PHE A 65 -19.27 1.91 -24.33
N HIS A 66 -18.21 2.50 -23.78
CA HIS A 66 -18.01 2.70 -22.35
C HIS A 66 -17.98 4.21 -22.09
N ILE A 67 -19.05 4.72 -21.48
CA ILE A 67 -19.28 6.14 -21.28
C ILE A 67 -18.98 6.46 -19.81
N VAL A 68 -18.03 7.37 -19.58
CA VAL A 68 -17.63 7.86 -18.26
C VAL A 68 -18.43 9.12 -17.94
N GLU A 69 -19.24 9.04 -16.90
CA GLU A 69 -20.29 10.00 -16.54
C GLU A 69 -20.09 10.55 -15.12
N GLU A 70 -20.62 11.75 -14.87
CA GLU A 70 -20.72 12.36 -13.54
C GLU A 70 -21.51 11.46 -12.57
N TYR A 71 -20.97 11.25 -11.37
CA TYR A 71 -21.65 10.50 -10.34
C TYR A 71 -22.71 11.36 -9.61
N CYS A 72 -23.98 11.02 -9.80
CA CYS A 72 -25.11 11.62 -9.09
C CYS A 72 -25.50 10.79 -7.85
N GLN A 73 -25.44 11.40 -6.66
CA GLN A 73 -25.61 10.71 -5.38
C GLN A 73 -27.06 10.69 -4.87
N GLY A 74 -27.92 11.57 -5.38
CA GLY A 74 -29.23 11.86 -4.81
C GLY A 74 -30.38 11.00 -5.33
N GLY A 75 -30.12 10.05 -6.23
CA GLY A 75 -31.15 9.18 -6.80
C GLY A 75 -32.11 9.90 -7.74
N SER A 76 -33.28 9.29 -8.01
CA SER A 76 -34.31 9.90 -8.88
C SER A 76 -35.06 11.02 -8.15
N VAL A 77 -35.43 12.07 -8.88
CA VAL A 77 -36.28 13.15 -8.35
C VAL A 77 -37.60 12.63 -7.77
N LEU A 78 -38.29 11.71 -8.45
CA LEU A 78 -39.57 11.22 -7.93
C LEU A 78 -39.41 10.41 -6.64
N GLU A 79 -38.34 9.63 -6.53
CA GLU A 79 -38.00 8.92 -5.30
C GLU A 79 -37.76 9.88 -4.15
N PHE A 80 -37.00 10.94 -4.41
CA PHE A 80 -36.68 11.95 -3.42
C PHE A 80 -37.95 12.64 -2.90
N VAL A 81 -38.83 13.09 -3.80
CA VAL A 81 -40.09 13.74 -3.43
C VAL A 81 -41.02 12.76 -2.71
N ALA A 82 -41.08 11.49 -3.11
CA ALA A 82 -41.87 10.46 -2.45
C ALA A 82 -41.44 10.24 -0.98
N LYS A 83 -40.17 10.46 -0.66
CA LYS A 83 -39.62 10.31 0.70
C LYS A 83 -39.82 11.56 1.57
N LYS A 84 -40.11 12.72 0.98
CA LYS A 84 -40.41 13.96 1.72
C LYS A 84 -41.81 13.93 2.35
N GLN A 85 -41.98 14.70 3.42
CA GLN A 85 -43.28 14.95 4.06
C GLN A 85 -43.85 16.32 3.71
N ASN A 86 -43.00 17.23 3.22
CA ASN A 86 -43.40 18.57 2.78
C ASN A 86 -42.74 18.85 1.43
N TYR A 87 -43.56 19.10 0.44
CA TYR A 87 -43.17 19.46 -0.91
C TYR A 87 -44.30 20.28 -1.51
N ASN A 88 -44.00 21.31 -2.29
CA ASN A 88 -45.01 22.26 -2.74
C ASN A 88 -44.88 22.59 -4.23
N GLU A 89 -45.81 23.41 -4.71
CA GLU A 89 -45.88 23.79 -6.12
C GLU A 89 -44.67 24.63 -6.55
N ARG A 90 -44.13 25.48 -5.66
CA ARG A 90 -42.89 26.24 -5.91
C ARG A 90 -41.72 25.32 -6.24
N GLN A 91 -41.56 24.26 -5.45
CA GLN A 91 -40.48 23.30 -5.67
C GLN A 91 -40.68 22.51 -6.96
N CYS A 92 -41.92 22.12 -7.30
CA CYS A 92 -42.25 21.54 -8.59
C CYS A 92 -41.83 22.46 -9.75
N ALA A 93 -42.13 23.77 -9.65
CA ALA A 93 -41.77 24.75 -10.67
C ALA A 93 -40.26 24.86 -10.88
N LYS A 94 -39.48 24.89 -9.79
CA LYS A 94 -38.00 24.91 -9.84
C LYS A 94 -37.42 23.68 -10.54
N ILE A 95 -37.98 22.49 -10.32
CA ILE A 95 -37.54 21.28 -11.02
C ILE A 95 -37.87 21.36 -12.50
N VAL A 96 -39.09 21.74 -12.86
CA VAL A 96 -39.50 21.87 -14.28
C VAL A 96 -38.68 22.93 -15.00
N GLN A 97 -38.41 24.06 -14.36
CA GLN A 97 -37.56 25.12 -14.90
C GLN A 97 -36.17 24.59 -15.26
N GLN A 98 -35.53 23.85 -14.35
CA GLN A 98 -34.21 23.24 -14.59
C GLN A 98 -34.24 22.22 -15.74
N ILE A 99 -35.28 21.38 -15.82
CA ILE A 99 -35.48 20.44 -16.93
C ILE A 99 -35.63 21.19 -18.25
N CYS A 100 -36.49 22.20 -18.30
CA CYS A 100 -36.70 23.00 -19.50
C CYS A 100 -35.44 23.77 -19.91
N SER A 101 -34.66 24.28 -18.95
CA SER A 101 -33.36 24.92 -19.22
C SER A 101 -32.38 23.97 -19.89
N ALA A 102 -32.23 22.75 -19.35
CA ALA A 102 -31.42 21.69 -19.95
C ALA A 102 -31.87 21.34 -21.37
N LEU A 103 -33.18 21.18 -21.58
CA LEU A 103 -33.74 20.83 -22.88
C LEU A 103 -33.56 21.95 -23.91
N LEU A 104 -33.76 23.21 -23.52
CA LEU A 104 -33.53 24.35 -24.39
C LEU A 104 -32.08 24.39 -24.86
N HIS A 105 -31.13 24.20 -23.94
CA HIS A 105 -29.71 24.14 -24.29
C HIS A 105 -29.39 22.98 -25.25
N SER A 106 -29.99 21.82 -25.02
CA SER A 106 -29.84 20.65 -25.90
C SER A 106 -30.41 20.90 -27.31
N HIS A 107 -31.61 21.47 -27.40
CA HIS A 107 -32.27 21.80 -28.68
C HIS A 107 -31.46 22.82 -29.48
N GLN A 108 -30.84 23.82 -28.83
CA GLN A 108 -29.92 24.75 -29.49
C GLN A 108 -28.67 24.09 -30.10
N LYS A 109 -28.33 22.87 -29.65
CA LYS A 109 -27.27 22.03 -30.20
C LYS A 109 -27.79 20.94 -31.14
N ALA A 110 -29.06 21.03 -31.56
CA ALA A 110 -29.77 20.07 -32.40
C ALA A 110 -29.85 18.65 -31.82
N ILE A 111 -29.75 18.49 -30.50
CA ILE A 111 -29.97 17.21 -29.83
C ILE A 111 -31.35 17.19 -29.20
N ILE A 112 -32.17 16.23 -29.60
CA ILE A 112 -33.45 15.89 -28.96
C ILE A 112 -33.18 14.74 -27.98
N HIS A 113 -33.70 14.79 -26.76
CA HIS A 113 -33.45 13.74 -25.77
C HIS A 113 -34.17 12.42 -26.07
N GLN A 114 -35.34 12.48 -26.73
CA GLN A 114 -36.16 11.34 -27.21
C GLN A 114 -36.73 10.38 -26.15
N ASN A 115 -36.21 10.36 -24.91
CA ASN A 115 -36.62 9.41 -23.87
C ASN A 115 -36.65 10.02 -22.46
N ILE A 116 -37.30 11.18 -22.32
CA ILE A 116 -37.46 11.82 -21.02
C ILE A 116 -38.52 11.05 -20.24
N LYS A 117 -38.09 10.47 -19.11
CA LYS A 117 -38.95 9.80 -18.13
C LYS A 117 -38.44 10.03 -16.72
N SER A 118 -39.23 9.66 -15.73
CA SER A 118 -38.88 9.86 -14.31
C SER A 118 -37.52 9.29 -13.91
N SER A 119 -37.12 8.16 -14.49
CA SER A 119 -35.81 7.53 -14.21
C SER A 119 -34.62 8.21 -14.89
N LYS A 120 -34.84 9.24 -15.73
CA LYS A 120 -33.78 10.00 -16.42
C LYS A 120 -33.50 11.37 -15.80
N ILE A 121 -34.13 11.67 -14.67
CA ILE A 121 -33.97 12.92 -13.95
C ILE A 121 -33.45 12.59 -12.55
N LEU A 122 -32.16 12.84 -12.33
CA LEU A 122 -31.47 12.52 -11.09
C LEU A 122 -31.17 13.77 -10.27
N LEU A 123 -30.90 13.59 -8.99
CA LEU A 123 -30.34 14.60 -8.11
C LEU A 123 -28.83 14.42 -7.99
N LYS A 124 -28.07 15.50 -8.19
CA LYS A 124 -26.61 15.47 -8.08
C LYS A 124 -26.16 15.11 -6.66
N TYR A 125 -26.73 15.75 -5.66
CA TYR A 125 -26.39 15.57 -4.25
C TYR A 125 -27.53 14.91 -3.48
N LYS A 126 -27.20 14.21 -2.40
CA LYS A 126 -28.21 13.70 -1.46
C LYS A 126 -28.90 14.87 -0.77
N ASN A 127 -30.22 14.78 -0.63
CA ASN A 127 -31.03 15.77 0.09
C ASN A 127 -31.07 17.18 -0.53
N ASP A 128 -30.71 17.33 -1.81
CA ASP A 128 -30.76 18.59 -2.54
C ASP A 128 -31.71 18.47 -3.74
N ASP A 129 -32.81 19.22 -3.76
CA ASP A 129 -33.74 19.33 -4.90
C ASP A 129 -33.38 20.44 -5.90
N ASN A 130 -32.33 21.22 -5.65
CA ASN A 130 -31.95 22.34 -6.51
C ASN A 130 -30.91 21.99 -7.57
N SER A 131 -30.33 20.78 -7.51
CA SER A 131 -29.29 20.33 -8.46
C SER A 131 -29.75 19.10 -9.24
N ILE A 132 -30.73 19.27 -10.12
CA ILE A 132 -31.17 18.16 -10.99
C ILE A 132 -30.19 17.96 -12.15
N LYS A 133 -30.05 16.71 -12.60
CA LYS A 133 -29.25 16.29 -13.74
C LYS A 133 -30.09 15.44 -14.68
N LEU A 134 -30.25 15.92 -15.91
CA LEU A 134 -30.84 15.15 -17.00
C LEU A 134 -29.76 14.22 -17.59
N ILE A 135 -30.04 12.92 -17.61
CA ILE A 135 -29.08 11.87 -18.01
C ILE A 135 -29.44 11.30 -19.39
N ASP A 136 -28.52 10.52 -19.98
CA ASP A 136 -28.74 9.77 -21.22
C ASP A 136 -29.03 10.64 -22.46
N LEU A 137 -28.56 11.88 -22.46
CA LEU A 137 -28.68 12.76 -23.61
C LEU A 137 -27.87 12.19 -24.79
N GLY A 138 -28.49 12.14 -25.98
CA GLY A 138 -27.86 11.60 -27.20
C GLY A 138 -27.75 10.08 -27.26
N ILE A 139 -28.28 9.34 -26.26
CA ILE A 139 -28.25 7.87 -26.24
C ILE A 139 -29.61 7.32 -26.67
N ASN A 140 -29.76 7.04 -27.97
CA ASN A 140 -31.00 6.51 -28.54
C ASN A 140 -30.93 4.98 -28.70
N LEU A 141 -31.64 4.28 -27.82
CA LEU A 141 -31.66 2.81 -27.79
C LEU A 141 -32.88 2.24 -28.52
N GLN A 142 -32.69 1.11 -29.20
CA GLN A 142 -33.77 0.25 -29.67
C GLN A 142 -34.21 -0.69 -28.55
N SER A 143 -35.52 -0.79 -28.33
CA SER A 143 -36.07 -1.94 -27.60
C SER A 143 -35.82 -3.21 -28.43
N LYS A 144 -35.35 -4.25 -27.77
CA LYS A 144 -34.70 -5.40 -28.42
C LYS A 144 -35.65 -6.47 -28.96
N ASP A 145 -36.95 -6.27 -28.87
CA ASP A 145 -37.96 -7.26 -29.27
C ASP A 145 -38.55 -6.97 -30.66
N LYS A 146 -37.71 -6.48 -31.59
CA LYS A 146 -38.11 -6.16 -32.99
C LYS A 146 -37.84 -7.31 -33.98
N LYS A 147 -37.85 -8.56 -33.54
CA LYS A 147 -38.00 -9.68 -34.47
C LYS A 147 -39.46 -10.12 -34.49
N GLN A 148 -40.15 -9.72 -35.56
CA GLN A 148 -41.47 -10.15 -36.02
C GLN A 148 -42.67 -9.62 -35.21
N SER A 149 -43.19 -8.46 -35.61
CA SER A 149 -44.63 -8.16 -35.78
C SER A 149 -44.81 -6.67 -36.09
N GLU A 150 -45.32 -6.33 -37.28
CA GLU A 150 -45.65 -4.97 -37.74
C GLU A 150 -46.82 -4.30 -36.99
N SER A 151 -47.11 -4.67 -35.73
CA SER A 151 -48.36 -4.25 -35.09
C SER A 151 -48.36 -4.25 -33.56
N GLN A 152 -47.22 -4.30 -32.88
CA GLN A 152 -47.19 -4.29 -31.41
C GLN A 152 -46.52 -3.05 -30.83
N LEU A 153 -47.25 -2.44 -29.88
CA LEU A 153 -46.96 -1.20 -29.19
C LEU A 153 -45.64 -1.27 -28.40
N PRO A 154 -44.98 -0.11 -28.14
CA PRO A 154 -43.85 -0.06 -27.20
C PRO A 154 -44.16 -0.76 -25.86
N GLN A 155 -43.14 -1.26 -25.17
CA GLN A 155 -43.32 -1.98 -23.90
C GLN A 155 -44.20 -1.16 -22.94
N ILE A 156 -45.13 -1.82 -22.23
CA ILE A 156 -46.15 -1.19 -21.36
C ILE A 156 -45.55 -0.19 -20.35
N GLN A 157 -44.28 -0.37 -19.98
CA GLN A 157 -43.53 0.49 -19.07
C GLN A 157 -43.05 1.82 -19.68
N GLU A 158 -42.86 1.91 -21.00
CA GLU A 158 -42.37 3.12 -21.70
C GLU A 158 -43.47 3.96 -22.33
N LEU A 159 -44.59 3.31 -22.69
CA LEU A 159 -45.81 3.94 -23.22
C LEU A 159 -46.34 5.18 -22.49
N PRO A 160 -46.29 5.27 -21.14
CA PRO A 160 -46.97 6.36 -20.46
C PRO A 160 -46.36 7.75 -20.77
N PHE A 161 -45.05 7.83 -21.02
CA PHE A 161 -44.34 9.10 -21.17
C PHE A 161 -44.29 9.64 -22.60
N LEU A 162 -44.54 8.79 -23.60
CA LEU A 162 -44.38 9.14 -25.02
C LEU A 162 -45.45 10.12 -25.48
N ALA A 163 -45.04 11.09 -26.32
CA ALA A 163 -45.94 11.97 -27.03
C ALA A 163 -46.69 11.21 -28.15
N PRO A 164 -47.87 11.69 -28.59
CA PRO A 164 -48.64 11.04 -29.65
C PRO A 164 -47.83 10.79 -30.92
N GLU A 165 -47.00 11.75 -31.33
CA GLU A 165 -46.13 11.63 -32.50
C GLU A 165 -44.95 10.66 -32.30
N GLN A 166 -44.49 10.48 -31.06
CA GLN A 166 -43.44 9.51 -30.74
C GLN A 166 -43.95 8.07 -30.86
N LEU A 167 -45.26 7.84 -30.64
CA LEU A 167 -45.91 6.56 -30.93
C LEU A 167 -45.92 6.24 -32.43
N GLU A 168 -45.85 7.27 -33.29
CA GLU A 168 -45.70 7.15 -34.74
C GLU A 168 -44.23 7.07 -35.18
N GLY A 169 -43.29 7.02 -34.23
CA GLY A 169 -41.85 6.99 -34.48
C GLY A 169 -41.23 8.34 -34.82
N ARG A 170 -41.98 9.44 -34.69
CA ARG A 170 -41.47 10.80 -34.95
C ARG A 170 -40.98 11.45 -33.65
N ASN A 171 -39.67 11.64 -33.54
CA ASN A 171 -39.05 12.39 -32.45
C ASN A 171 -38.74 13.81 -32.92
N ILE A 172 -39.48 14.79 -32.41
CA ILE A 172 -39.29 16.23 -32.71
C ILE A 172 -39.09 17.00 -31.40
N GLU A 173 -38.57 18.23 -31.48
CA GLU A 173 -38.25 19.02 -30.27
C GLU A 173 -39.46 19.22 -29.34
N VAL A 174 -40.64 19.49 -29.92
CA VAL A 174 -41.89 19.68 -29.16
C VAL A 174 -42.42 18.39 -28.52
N SER A 175 -41.87 17.21 -28.86
CA SER A 175 -42.15 15.97 -28.12
C SER A 175 -41.64 16.06 -26.69
N ASN A 176 -40.50 16.74 -26.46
CA ASN A 176 -39.98 16.95 -25.11
C ASN A 176 -40.91 17.83 -24.25
N SER A 177 -41.69 18.72 -24.87
CA SER A 177 -42.69 19.52 -24.14
C SER A 177 -43.81 18.64 -23.58
N TRP A 178 -44.25 17.62 -24.34
CA TRP A 178 -45.19 16.63 -23.84
C TRP A 178 -44.59 15.78 -22.72
N ASN A 179 -43.35 15.29 -22.88
CA ASN A 179 -42.72 14.46 -21.84
C ASN A 179 -42.56 15.24 -20.52
N VAL A 180 -42.23 16.53 -20.58
CA VAL A 180 -42.21 17.43 -19.42
C VAL A 180 -43.61 17.57 -18.81
N GLY A 181 -44.66 17.71 -19.61
CA GLY A 181 -46.04 17.76 -19.13
C GLY A 181 -46.46 16.49 -18.40
N VAL A 182 -46.11 15.31 -18.93
CA VAL A 182 -46.37 14.03 -18.26
C VAL A 182 -45.61 13.95 -16.94
N PHE A 183 -44.33 14.31 -16.94
CA PHE A 183 -43.51 14.32 -15.74
C PHE A 183 -44.06 15.28 -14.68
N LEU A 184 -44.41 16.51 -15.04
CA LEU A 184 -45.00 17.50 -14.12
C LEU A 184 -46.32 17.00 -13.54
N TYR A 185 -47.19 16.41 -14.36
CA TYR A 185 -48.45 15.85 -13.88
C TYR A 185 -48.21 14.75 -12.83
N ILE A 186 -47.23 13.87 -13.05
CA ILE A 186 -46.85 12.83 -12.08
C ILE A 186 -46.23 13.44 -10.83
N LEU A 187 -45.28 14.36 -10.97
CA LEU A 187 -44.60 15.04 -9.87
C LEU A 187 -45.61 15.71 -8.93
N PHE A 188 -46.63 16.36 -9.49
CA PHE A 188 -47.63 17.10 -8.73
C PHE A 188 -48.75 16.21 -8.15
N SER A 189 -49.19 15.17 -8.87
CA SER A 189 -50.36 14.37 -8.48
C SER A 189 -50.03 12.98 -7.93
N GLY A 190 -48.79 12.52 -8.11
CA GLY A 190 -48.34 11.15 -7.86
C GLY A 190 -48.93 10.11 -8.80
N GLN A 191 -49.65 10.53 -9.84
CA GLN A 191 -50.35 9.63 -10.75
C GLN A 191 -50.07 9.99 -12.20
N HIS A 192 -50.17 9.00 -13.08
CA HIS A 192 -50.00 9.22 -14.50
C HIS A 192 -51.24 9.88 -15.15
N PRO A 193 -51.09 10.83 -16.10
CA PRO A 193 -52.22 11.53 -16.74
C PRO A 193 -53.09 10.62 -17.64
N PHE A 194 -52.48 9.62 -18.28
CA PHE A 194 -53.12 8.75 -19.27
C PHE A 194 -53.16 7.26 -18.87
N GLN A 195 -52.88 6.93 -17.61
CA GLN A 195 -52.84 5.52 -17.21
C GLN A 195 -54.24 5.02 -16.89
N SER A 196 -54.55 3.86 -17.44
CA SER A 196 -55.74 3.09 -17.11
C SER A 196 -55.39 1.62 -16.93
N LEU A 197 -56.34 0.84 -16.41
CA LEU A 197 -56.17 -0.62 -16.25
C LEU A 197 -56.00 -1.35 -17.59
N ASP A 198 -56.37 -0.71 -18.69
CA ASP A 198 -56.28 -1.23 -20.04
C ASP A 198 -55.19 -0.46 -20.82
N PRO A 199 -54.08 -1.11 -21.21
CA PRO A 199 -53.03 -0.47 -22.00
C PRO A 199 -53.56 0.19 -23.29
N GLN A 200 -54.55 -0.39 -23.96
CA GLN A 200 -55.13 0.20 -25.18
C GLN A 200 -55.91 1.47 -24.88
N LYS A 201 -56.66 1.52 -23.78
CA LYS A 201 -57.32 2.76 -23.36
C LYS A 201 -56.31 3.85 -23.00
N SER A 202 -55.19 3.47 -22.39
CA SER A 202 -54.10 4.40 -22.07
C SER A 202 -53.52 5.01 -23.35
N LEU A 203 -53.31 4.18 -24.37
CA LEU A 203 -52.86 4.61 -25.69
C LEU A 203 -53.88 5.48 -26.42
N ASP A 204 -55.15 5.13 -26.34
CA ASP A 204 -56.24 5.93 -26.91
C ASP A 204 -56.32 7.30 -26.24
N GLN A 205 -56.12 7.37 -24.92
CA GLN A 205 -56.05 8.63 -24.19
C GLN A 205 -54.87 9.49 -24.63
N ILE A 206 -53.69 8.90 -24.82
CA ILE A 206 -52.51 9.60 -25.37
C ILE A 206 -52.83 10.10 -26.79
N LYS A 207 -53.30 9.23 -27.68
CA LYS A 207 -53.65 9.57 -29.07
C LYS A 207 -54.75 10.63 -29.17
N LYS A 208 -55.66 10.69 -28.20
CA LYS A 208 -56.72 11.71 -28.12
C LYS A 208 -56.26 12.97 -27.38
N GLY A 209 -55.20 12.90 -26.58
CA GLY A 209 -54.74 13.98 -25.71
C GLY A 209 -55.73 14.31 -24.59
N ILE A 210 -56.46 13.32 -24.10
CA ILE A 210 -57.50 13.51 -23.08
C ILE A 210 -56.93 13.15 -21.71
N PHE A 211 -56.84 14.14 -20.84
CA PHE A 211 -56.52 13.99 -19.42
C PHE A 211 -57.42 14.90 -18.57
N THR A 212 -57.46 14.68 -17.26
CA THR A 212 -58.36 15.44 -16.36
C THR A 212 -57.64 16.01 -15.14
N PHE A 213 -58.22 17.09 -14.60
CA PHE A 213 -57.86 17.72 -13.33
C PHE A 213 -58.86 17.40 -12.21
N THR A 214 -59.61 16.30 -12.32
CA THR A 214 -60.68 15.93 -11.35
C THR A 214 -60.15 15.40 -10.03
N LYS A 215 -58.82 15.30 -9.87
CA LYS A 215 -58.19 14.77 -8.67
C LYS A 215 -58.07 15.86 -7.62
N GLN A 216 -58.25 15.47 -6.35
CA GLN A 216 -58.24 16.38 -5.21
C GLN A 216 -56.98 17.26 -5.11
N CYS A 217 -55.81 16.76 -5.53
CA CYS A 217 -54.58 17.54 -5.55
C CYS A 217 -54.65 18.78 -6.47
N PHE A 218 -55.48 18.75 -7.53
CA PHE A 218 -55.69 19.90 -8.42
C PHE A 218 -56.80 20.85 -7.95
N HIS A 219 -57.50 20.56 -6.84
CA HIS A 219 -58.50 21.50 -6.32
C HIS A 219 -57.83 22.72 -5.67
N ASN A 220 -56.68 22.52 -5.03
CA ASN A 220 -55.95 23.55 -4.28
C ASN A 220 -54.60 23.88 -4.93
N CYS A 221 -54.55 23.98 -6.26
CA CYS A 221 -53.35 24.37 -6.99
C CYS A 221 -53.59 25.67 -7.77
N SER A 222 -52.51 26.31 -8.22
CA SER A 222 -52.62 27.52 -9.02
C SER A 222 -53.36 27.28 -10.35
N VAL A 223 -53.96 28.34 -10.90
CA VAL A 223 -54.60 28.27 -12.22
C VAL A 223 -53.54 28.20 -13.32
N GLU A 224 -52.37 28.78 -13.07
CA GLU A 224 -51.20 28.82 -13.93
C GLU A 224 -50.60 27.43 -14.13
N LEU A 225 -50.63 26.56 -13.10
CA LEU A 225 -50.22 25.15 -13.23
C LEU A 225 -51.11 24.40 -14.22
N LYS A 226 -52.42 24.56 -14.08
CA LYS A 226 -53.40 23.90 -14.96
C LYS A 226 -53.27 24.41 -16.38
N ASP A 227 -53.06 25.70 -16.56
CA ASP A 227 -52.83 26.31 -17.87
C ASP A 227 -51.56 25.76 -18.53
N LEU A 228 -50.43 25.73 -17.80
CA LEU A 228 -49.18 25.18 -18.33
C LEU A 228 -49.32 23.70 -18.68
N LEU A 229 -49.92 22.87 -17.81
CA LEU A 229 -50.15 21.45 -18.08
C LEU A 229 -51.02 21.24 -19.32
N SER A 230 -52.04 22.08 -19.52
CA SER A 230 -52.91 22.03 -20.70
C SER A 230 -52.15 22.37 -21.99
N LYS A 231 -51.25 23.35 -21.93
CA LYS A 231 -50.39 23.75 -23.05
C LYS A 231 -49.31 22.70 -23.38
N LEU A 232 -48.70 22.08 -22.36
CA LEU A 232 -47.69 21.01 -22.52
C LEU A 232 -48.31 19.72 -23.07
N LEU A 233 -49.49 19.33 -22.59
CA LEU A 233 -50.21 18.11 -23.00
C LEU A 233 -51.18 18.34 -24.16
N THR A 234 -50.96 19.40 -24.95
CA THR A 234 -51.73 19.64 -26.17
C THR A 234 -51.37 18.60 -27.24
N LYS A 235 -52.37 17.85 -27.72
CA LYS A 235 -52.20 16.81 -28.76
C LYS A 235 -51.50 17.34 -30.02
N ASN A 236 -52.00 18.45 -30.55
CA ASN A 236 -51.49 19.01 -31.81
C ASN A 236 -50.09 19.61 -31.59
N GLU A 237 -49.07 18.95 -32.15
CA GLU A 237 -47.66 19.34 -32.06
C GLU A 237 -47.38 20.80 -32.48
N ARG A 238 -48.17 21.36 -33.43
CA ARG A 238 -48.00 22.75 -33.88
C ARG A 238 -48.59 23.79 -32.94
N LYS A 239 -49.54 23.38 -32.09
CA LYS A 239 -50.17 24.24 -31.08
C LYS A 239 -49.58 24.02 -29.68
N ARG A 240 -48.86 22.92 -29.49
CA ARG A 240 -48.19 22.59 -28.23
C ARG A 240 -47.12 23.64 -27.94
N ILE A 241 -47.07 24.08 -26.68
CA ILE A 241 -46.05 25.03 -26.23
C ILE A 241 -44.65 24.44 -26.44
N SER A 242 -43.72 25.27 -26.91
CA SER A 242 -42.30 24.89 -27.00
C SER A 242 -41.62 24.97 -25.64
N ILE A 243 -40.45 24.32 -25.48
CA ILE A 243 -39.66 24.40 -24.25
C ILE A 243 -39.25 25.85 -23.92
N LYS A 244 -38.93 26.65 -24.93
CA LYS A 244 -38.64 28.09 -24.75
C LYS A 244 -39.84 28.82 -24.16
N GLN A 245 -41.01 28.67 -24.77
CA GLN A 245 -42.24 29.28 -24.27
C GLN A 245 -42.67 28.75 -22.89
N CYS A 246 -42.32 27.50 -22.55
CA CYS A 246 -42.54 26.93 -21.22
C CYS A 246 -41.74 27.68 -20.15
N LEU A 247 -40.48 28.02 -20.43
CA LEU A 247 -39.66 28.84 -19.52
C LEU A 247 -40.20 30.26 -19.36
N ASP A 248 -40.82 30.80 -20.41
CA ASP A 248 -41.47 32.12 -20.40
C ASP A 248 -42.89 32.09 -19.80
N HIS A 249 -43.37 30.94 -19.32
CA HIS A 249 -44.72 30.79 -18.80
C HIS A 249 -44.88 31.40 -17.41
N GLU A 250 -46.03 32.02 -17.13
CA GLU A 250 -46.33 32.66 -15.85
C GLU A 250 -46.11 31.73 -14.66
N TRP A 251 -46.51 30.46 -14.76
CA TRP A 251 -46.28 29.46 -13.71
C TRP A 251 -44.80 29.28 -13.32
N ILE A 252 -43.87 29.39 -14.28
CA ILE A 252 -42.43 29.28 -14.03
C ILE A 252 -41.90 30.60 -13.46
N ILE A 253 -42.25 31.73 -14.09
CA ILE A 253 -41.74 33.07 -13.74
C ILE A 253 -42.27 33.54 -12.37
N GLN A 254 -43.54 33.31 -12.08
CA GLN A 254 -44.22 33.81 -10.88
C GLN A 254 -44.13 32.85 -9.69
N SER A 255 -43.45 31.70 -9.84
CA SER A 255 -43.32 30.70 -8.78
C SER A 255 -42.77 31.28 -7.48
N ASP A 256 -42.05 32.42 -7.54
CA ASP A 256 -41.53 33.06 -6.35
C ASP A 256 -42.48 34.03 -5.61
N ASN A 257 -43.59 34.44 -6.24
CA ASN A 257 -44.35 35.63 -5.86
C ASN A 257 -45.75 35.38 -5.26
N SER A 258 -46.19 34.14 -5.11
CA SER A 258 -47.56 33.83 -4.65
C SER A 258 -47.62 32.79 -3.52
N PRO A 259 -48.34 33.06 -2.41
CA PRO A 259 -48.45 32.15 -1.26
C PRO A 259 -49.09 30.79 -1.58
N ILE A 260 -49.89 30.71 -2.67
CA ILE A 260 -50.49 29.45 -3.10
C ILE A 260 -49.42 28.40 -3.45
N PHE A 261 -48.25 28.86 -3.91
CA PHE A 261 -47.15 27.98 -4.29
C PHE A 261 -46.45 27.31 -3.09
N ASP A 262 -46.65 27.85 -1.89
CA ASP A 262 -46.02 27.37 -0.66
C ASP A 262 -46.88 26.32 0.07
N GLN A 263 -48.10 26.07 -0.40
CA GLN A 263 -48.97 25.03 0.14
C GLN A 263 -48.38 23.64 -0.12
N SER A 264 -48.21 22.86 0.95
CA SER A 264 -47.74 21.48 0.82
C SER A 264 -48.72 20.65 0.00
N LEU A 265 -48.17 19.81 -0.86
CA LEU A 265 -48.88 18.74 -1.54
C LEU A 265 -49.54 17.81 -0.50
N THR A 266 -50.62 17.14 -0.92
CA THR A 266 -51.42 16.29 -0.03
C THR A 266 -50.69 15.01 0.34
N GLU A 267 -50.95 14.45 1.53
CA GLU A 267 -50.45 13.12 1.93
C GLU A 267 -50.77 12.04 0.90
N LYS A 268 -51.93 12.13 0.25
CA LYS A 268 -52.35 11.24 -0.84
C LYS A 268 -51.42 11.33 -2.06
N THR A 269 -50.90 12.51 -2.38
CA THR A 269 -49.89 12.71 -3.43
C THR A 269 -48.62 11.93 -3.10
N PHE A 270 -48.08 12.08 -1.89
CA PHE A 270 -46.88 11.35 -1.46
C PHE A 270 -47.10 9.83 -1.44
N ALA A 271 -48.25 9.37 -0.97
CA ALA A 271 -48.60 7.95 -1.00
C ALA A 271 -48.68 7.42 -2.44
N ASN A 272 -49.27 8.18 -3.36
CA ASN A 272 -49.31 7.83 -4.77
C ASN A 272 -47.92 7.80 -5.40
N LEU A 273 -47.06 8.78 -5.10
CA LEU A 273 -45.65 8.78 -5.56
C LEU A 273 -44.87 7.58 -5.03
N LYS A 274 -45.03 7.24 -3.74
CA LYS A 274 -44.42 6.03 -3.16
C LYS A 274 -44.90 4.77 -3.86
N LYS A 275 -46.21 4.65 -4.12
CA LYS A 275 -46.79 3.51 -4.85
C LYS A 275 -46.31 3.46 -6.30
N PHE A 276 -46.27 4.60 -6.98
CA PHE A 276 -45.77 4.71 -8.34
C PHE A 276 -44.31 4.27 -8.41
N TYR A 277 -43.50 4.66 -7.43
CA TYR A 277 -42.09 4.29 -7.36
C TYR A 277 -41.86 2.83 -6.92
N SER A 278 -42.61 2.32 -5.94
CA SER A 278 -42.48 0.93 -5.46
C SER A 278 -42.80 -0.10 -6.53
N GLN A 279 -43.72 0.20 -7.45
CA GLN A 279 -43.98 -0.61 -8.66
C GLN A 279 -42.75 -0.83 -9.54
N PHE A 280 -41.67 -0.05 -9.36
CA PHE A 280 -40.40 -0.20 -10.07
C PHE A 280 -39.26 -0.72 -9.19
N ILE A 281 -39.47 -0.92 -7.88
CA ILE A 281 -38.41 -1.31 -6.91
C ILE A 281 -38.46 -2.81 -6.56
N ASP A 282 -39.65 -3.43 -6.54
CA ASP A 282 -39.84 -4.72 -5.86
C ASP A 282 -39.06 -5.92 -6.45
N GLU A 283 -38.40 -5.79 -7.59
CA GLU A 283 -37.47 -6.81 -8.13
C GLU A 283 -35.97 -6.47 -7.99
N VAL A 284 -35.62 -5.20 -7.71
CA VAL A 284 -34.23 -4.72 -7.83
C VAL A 284 -33.52 -4.59 -6.48
N ASP A 285 -34.23 -4.21 -5.41
CA ASP A 285 -33.59 -3.97 -4.10
C ASP A 285 -33.09 -5.26 -3.43
N TYR A 286 -33.78 -6.39 -3.59
CA TYR A 286 -33.35 -7.67 -3.01
C TYR A 286 -32.08 -8.23 -3.68
N GLU A 287 -31.97 -8.13 -5.01
CA GLU A 287 -30.76 -8.55 -5.73
C GLU A 287 -29.59 -7.58 -5.55
N GLU A 288 -29.85 -6.26 -5.50
CA GLU A 288 -28.79 -5.27 -5.29
C GLU A 288 -28.21 -5.33 -3.87
N GLU A 289 -29.05 -5.56 -2.85
CA GLU A 289 -28.57 -5.75 -1.47
C GLU A 289 -27.74 -7.02 -1.34
N GLN A 290 -28.17 -8.14 -1.95
CA GLN A 290 -27.41 -9.38 -2.02
C GLN A 290 -26.07 -9.19 -2.75
N ARG A 291 -26.06 -8.49 -3.90
CA ARG A 291 -24.82 -8.21 -4.65
C ARG A 291 -23.90 -7.24 -3.93
N LEU A 292 -24.43 -6.23 -3.23
CA LEU A 292 -23.63 -5.29 -2.45
C LEU A 292 -22.98 -5.98 -1.25
N ASN A 293 -23.72 -6.88 -0.59
CA ASN A 293 -23.18 -7.70 0.49
C ASN A 293 -22.13 -8.71 -0.01
N ALA A 294 -22.34 -9.30 -1.20
CA ALA A 294 -21.34 -10.16 -1.83
C ALA A 294 -20.06 -9.39 -2.21
N LEU A 295 -20.19 -8.18 -2.77
CA LEU A 295 -19.05 -7.35 -3.13
C LEU A 295 -18.26 -6.87 -1.91
N LYS A 296 -18.96 -6.51 -0.81
CA LYS A 296 -18.30 -6.17 0.46
C LYS A 296 -17.50 -7.35 1.02
N ARG A 297 -18.07 -8.55 1.03
CA ARG A 297 -17.36 -9.78 1.45
C ARG A 297 -16.13 -10.05 0.58
N GLN A 298 -16.25 -9.86 -0.73
CA GLN A 298 -15.12 -10.04 -1.65
C GLN A 298 -14.00 -9.01 -1.37
N GLN A 299 -14.35 -7.74 -1.13
CA GLN A 299 -13.37 -6.71 -0.79
C GLN A 299 -12.67 -7.00 0.55
N GLU A 300 -13.42 -7.45 1.57
CA GLU A 300 -12.85 -7.85 2.87
C GLU A 300 -11.94 -9.09 2.74
N GLU A 301 -12.30 -10.07 1.90
CA GLU A 301 -11.44 -11.23 1.62
C GLU A 301 -10.16 -10.84 0.88
N ASP A 302 -10.25 -9.98 -0.15
CA ASP A 302 -9.08 -9.51 -0.90
C ASP A 302 -8.13 -8.68 -0.01
N GLU A 303 -8.67 -7.85 0.88
CA GLU A 303 -7.89 -7.10 1.86
C GLU A 303 -7.22 -8.02 2.89
N ARG A 304 -7.95 -9.03 3.40
CA ARG A 304 -7.36 -10.06 4.28
C ARG A 304 -6.22 -10.81 3.60
N ARG A 305 -6.37 -11.23 2.34
CA ARG A 305 -5.31 -11.92 1.60
C ARG A 305 -4.07 -11.06 1.44
N ARG A 306 -4.23 -9.77 1.13
CA ARG A 306 -3.11 -8.82 1.02
C ARG A 306 -2.37 -8.66 2.34
N LEU A 307 -3.10 -8.47 3.44
CA LEU A 307 -2.51 -8.37 4.79
C LEU A 307 -1.80 -9.66 5.19
N GLU A 308 -2.33 -10.81 4.80
CA GLU A 308 -1.73 -12.11 5.10
C GLU A 308 -0.44 -12.35 4.28
N GLU A 309 -0.41 -11.95 3.01
CA GLU A 309 0.81 -11.95 2.19
C GLU A 309 1.88 -10.99 2.74
N GLU A 310 1.49 -9.77 3.15
CA GLU A 310 2.39 -8.79 3.73
C GLU A 310 2.95 -9.27 5.07
N ARG A 311 2.10 -9.81 5.94
CA ARG A 311 2.52 -10.44 7.20
C ARG A 311 3.52 -11.57 6.95
N ARG A 312 3.27 -12.44 5.98
CA ARG A 312 4.17 -13.55 5.65
C ARG A 312 5.54 -13.05 5.16
N ARG A 313 5.57 -11.98 4.36
CA ARG A 313 6.84 -11.33 3.95
C ARG A 313 7.61 -10.79 5.15
N LEU A 314 6.93 -10.08 6.04
CA LEU A 314 7.54 -9.54 7.26
C LEU A 314 8.04 -10.65 8.19
N GLU A 315 7.31 -11.76 8.33
CA GLU A 315 7.75 -12.93 9.10
C GLU A 315 9.00 -13.58 8.49
N GLU A 316 9.07 -13.72 7.16
CA GLU A 316 10.27 -14.20 6.48
C GLU A 316 11.46 -13.25 6.62
N GLU A 317 11.23 -11.94 6.59
CA GLU A 317 12.27 -10.92 6.78
C GLU A 317 12.78 -10.89 8.22
N MET A 318 11.89 -10.98 9.22
CA MET A 318 12.28 -11.11 10.63
C MET A 318 13.10 -12.37 10.87
N ARG A 319 12.72 -13.52 10.27
CA ARG A 319 13.47 -14.76 10.44
C ARG A 319 14.89 -14.65 9.88
N ARG A 320 15.06 -13.99 8.73
CA ARG A 320 16.40 -13.72 8.15
C ARG A 320 17.23 -12.82 9.06
N MET A 321 16.63 -11.77 9.62
CA MET A 321 17.32 -10.89 10.55
C MET A 321 17.72 -11.62 11.84
N GLU A 322 16.88 -12.52 12.37
CA GLU A 322 17.23 -13.35 13.53
C GLU A 322 18.36 -14.33 13.23
N GLU A 323 18.31 -15.03 12.08
CA GLU A 323 19.39 -15.92 11.63
C GLU A 323 20.73 -15.16 11.46
N GLU A 324 20.69 -13.95 10.90
CA GLU A 324 21.87 -13.10 10.73
C GLU A 324 22.41 -12.57 12.07
N LYS A 325 21.52 -12.19 13.00
CA LYS A 325 21.91 -11.77 14.35
C LYS A 325 22.58 -12.90 15.13
N GLU A 326 22.05 -14.12 15.05
CA GLU A 326 22.62 -15.31 15.67
C GLU A 326 24.02 -15.60 15.10
N ARG A 327 24.19 -15.47 13.77
CA ARG A 327 25.48 -15.65 13.10
C ARG A 327 26.51 -14.63 13.57
N LEU A 328 26.13 -13.36 13.65
CA LEU A 328 27.02 -12.30 14.15
C LEU A 328 27.44 -12.54 15.60
N ARG A 329 26.52 -13.02 16.44
CA ARG A 329 26.83 -13.37 17.82
C ARG A 329 27.89 -14.47 17.93
N ARG A 330 27.78 -15.53 17.12
CA ARG A 330 28.78 -16.62 17.09
C ARG A 330 30.14 -16.12 16.65
N LEU A 331 30.20 -15.27 15.62
CA LEU A 331 31.45 -14.68 15.15
C LEU A 331 32.10 -13.82 16.25
N GLN A 332 31.32 -13.05 17.00
CA GLN A 332 31.83 -12.28 18.14
C GLN A 332 32.37 -13.19 19.25
N GLU A 333 31.69 -14.28 19.58
CA GLU A 333 32.14 -15.25 20.58
C GLU A 333 33.45 -15.96 20.14
N GLU A 334 33.57 -16.34 18.87
CA GLU A 334 34.79 -16.90 18.29
C GLU A 334 35.97 -15.91 18.31
N GLU A 335 35.71 -14.64 17.98
CA GLU A 335 36.72 -13.59 18.00
C GLU A 335 37.20 -13.31 19.43
N GLU A 336 36.29 -13.28 20.41
CA GLU A 336 36.64 -13.11 21.82
C GLU A 336 37.50 -14.27 22.35
N GLN A 337 37.17 -15.52 21.98
CA GLN A 337 37.98 -16.68 22.34
C GLN A 337 39.38 -16.63 21.72
N ARG A 338 39.48 -16.24 20.43
CA ARG A 338 40.77 -16.07 19.76
C ARG A 338 41.61 -15.00 20.43
N MET A 339 41.02 -13.89 20.82
CA MET A 339 41.72 -12.80 21.52
C MET A 339 42.22 -13.25 22.90
N LYS A 340 41.47 -14.09 23.62
CA LYS A 340 41.92 -14.67 24.89
C LYS A 340 43.15 -15.56 24.70
N LEU A 341 43.12 -16.47 23.73
CA LEU A 341 44.26 -17.35 23.43
C LEU A 341 45.52 -16.56 23.07
N VAL A 342 45.38 -15.51 22.25
CA VAL A 342 46.51 -14.64 21.88
C VAL A 342 47.05 -13.88 23.11
N GLN A 343 46.19 -13.43 24.03
CA GLN A 343 46.65 -12.81 25.28
C GLN A 343 47.37 -13.81 26.19
N GLU A 344 46.87 -15.04 26.29
CA GLU A 344 47.49 -16.11 27.08
C GLU A 344 48.90 -16.46 26.59
N GLU A 345 49.09 -16.67 25.28
CA GLU A 345 50.42 -16.94 24.71
C GLU A 345 51.41 -15.78 24.95
N ASN A 346 50.96 -14.54 24.77
CA ASN A 346 51.78 -13.37 25.03
C ASN A 346 52.20 -13.27 26.50
N LEU A 347 51.33 -13.68 27.43
CA LEU A 347 51.63 -13.66 28.85
C LEU A 347 52.61 -14.76 29.25
N LYS A 348 52.44 -15.99 28.74
CA LYS A 348 53.42 -17.08 28.89
C LYS A 348 54.81 -16.62 28.47
N ARG A 349 54.90 -15.99 27.31
CA ARG A 349 56.17 -15.52 26.74
C ARG A 349 56.85 -14.49 27.63
N ARG A 350 56.10 -13.48 28.12
CA ARG A 350 56.65 -12.47 29.04
C ARG A 350 57.15 -13.08 30.35
N MET A 351 56.51 -14.13 30.84
CA MET A 351 56.97 -14.85 32.03
C MET A 351 58.25 -15.66 31.76
N LEU A 352 58.36 -16.32 30.61
CA LEU A 352 59.61 -17.01 30.24
C LEU A 352 60.78 -16.03 30.11
N MET A 353 60.55 -14.86 29.51
CA MET A 353 61.54 -13.76 29.47
C MET A 353 62.02 -13.34 30.88
N SER A 354 61.12 -13.31 31.88
CA SER A 354 61.50 -13.00 33.26
C SER A 354 62.47 -14.01 33.90
N LEU A 355 62.43 -15.27 33.46
CA LEU A 355 63.28 -16.35 33.98
C LEU A 355 64.70 -16.29 33.39
N VAL A 356 64.89 -15.66 32.23
CA VAL A 356 66.20 -15.46 31.59
C VAL A 356 67.16 -14.70 32.51
N GLY A 357 66.66 -13.74 33.31
CA GLY A 357 67.45 -12.99 34.29
C GLY A 357 68.01 -13.81 35.45
N LYS A 358 67.60 -15.08 35.60
CA LYS A 358 68.15 -16.02 36.60
C LYS A 358 69.11 -17.06 36.01
N ILE A 359 69.36 -17.01 34.71
CA ILE A 359 70.39 -17.85 34.08
C ILE A 359 71.75 -17.39 34.61
N PRO A 360 72.60 -18.31 35.12
CA PRO A 360 73.93 -17.94 35.58
C PRO A 360 74.69 -17.17 34.49
N GLN A 361 75.27 -16.02 34.84
CA GLN A 361 75.91 -15.10 33.89
C GLN A 361 76.87 -15.80 32.92
N HIS A 362 77.64 -16.78 33.41
CA HIS A 362 78.58 -17.56 32.60
C HIS A 362 77.94 -18.40 31.47
N TYR A 363 76.64 -18.69 31.52
CA TYR A 363 75.89 -19.31 30.42
C TYR A 363 75.42 -18.26 29.41
N ILE A 364 74.99 -17.09 29.87
CA ILE A 364 74.64 -15.96 29.00
C ILE A 364 75.88 -15.53 28.20
N ASP A 365 77.03 -15.41 28.86
CA ASP A 365 78.31 -15.05 28.21
C ASP A 365 78.69 -16.05 27.10
N LYS A 366 78.37 -17.35 27.28
CA LYS A 366 78.57 -18.38 26.24
C LYS A 366 77.61 -18.22 25.07
N LEU A 367 76.33 -17.96 25.33
CA LEU A 367 75.34 -17.75 24.27
C LEU A 367 75.64 -16.46 23.49
N GLN A 368 76.08 -15.40 24.17
CA GLN A 368 76.55 -14.17 23.53
C GLN A 368 77.79 -14.42 22.67
N ALA A 369 78.73 -15.24 23.13
CA ALA A 369 79.90 -15.62 22.33
C ALA A 369 79.50 -16.44 21.09
N VAL A 370 78.49 -17.32 21.19
CA VAL A 370 77.94 -18.06 20.05
C VAL A 370 77.23 -17.12 19.07
N PHE A 371 76.38 -16.21 19.56
CA PHE A 371 75.71 -15.20 18.74
C PHE A 371 76.72 -14.36 17.95
N THR A 372 77.73 -13.83 18.65
CA THR A 372 78.80 -13.01 18.05
C THR A 372 79.64 -13.79 17.03
N ALA A 373 79.75 -15.11 17.17
CA ALA A 373 80.48 -15.95 16.22
C ALA A 373 79.65 -16.28 14.96
N ILE A 374 78.33 -16.16 15.03
CA ILE A 374 77.39 -16.38 13.92
C ILE A 374 77.09 -15.06 13.20
N ASP A 375 77.05 -13.95 13.92
CA ASP A 375 76.91 -12.59 13.38
C ASP A 375 78.19 -12.16 12.65
N GLU A 376 78.32 -12.57 11.39
CA GLU A 376 79.50 -12.30 10.57
C GLU A 376 79.63 -10.82 10.21
N ASN A 377 78.51 -10.13 10.06
CA ASN A 377 78.47 -8.75 9.63
C ASN A 377 78.60 -7.75 10.81
N GLY A 378 78.36 -8.21 12.05
CA GLY A 378 78.51 -7.46 13.29
C GLY A 378 77.42 -6.41 13.53
N ASN A 379 76.26 -6.53 12.89
CA ASN A 379 75.12 -5.61 13.02
C ASN A 379 74.32 -5.84 14.31
N GLY A 380 74.59 -6.92 15.07
CA GLY A 380 73.85 -7.28 16.27
C GLY A 380 72.49 -7.95 15.99
N GLN A 381 72.22 -8.38 14.76
CA GLN A 381 71.00 -9.09 14.34
C GLN A 381 71.35 -10.24 13.38
N LEU A 382 70.82 -11.43 13.62
CA LEU A 382 71.09 -12.60 12.78
C LEU A 382 70.08 -12.71 11.65
N SER A 383 70.57 -12.64 10.42
CA SER A 383 69.78 -13.05 9.25
C SER A 383 69.65 -14.58 9.16
N LEU A 384 68.67 -15.06 8.40
CA LEU A 384 68.49 -16.50 8.15
C LEU A 384 69.76 -17.13 7.54
N ASP A 385 70.43 -16.40 6.63
CA ASP A 385 71.64 -16.88 5.96
C ASP A 385 72.84 -16.98 6.92
N GLU A 386 72.97 -16.03 7.87
CA GLU A 386 73.99 -16.08 8.92
C GLU A 386 73.76 -17.22 9.90
N LEU A 387 72.51 -17.44 10.32
CA LEU A 387 72.17 -18.56 11.19
C LEU A 387 72.44 -19.91 10.52
N LEU A 388 72.04 -20.08 9.25
CA LEU A 388 72.30 -21.29 8.46
C LEU A 388 73.80 -21.54 8.31
N THR A 389 74.57 -20.50 7.96
CA THR A 389 76.01 -20.58 7.75
C THR A 389 76.76 -20.86 9.06
N GLY A 390 76.40 -20.17 10.14
CA GLY A 390 76.98 -20.36 11.47
C GLY A 390 76.69 -21.75 12.03
N MET A 391 75.44 -22.20 11.98
CA MET A 391 75.05 -23.53 12.47
C MET A 391 75.72 -24.66 11.68
N ALA A 392 75.97 -24.48 10.38
CA ALA A 392 76.73 -25.43 9.56
C ALA A 392 78.20 -25.58 10.01
N ARG A 393 78.79 -24.55 10.64
CA ARG A 393 80.16 -24.59 11.19
C ARG A 393 80.24 -25.30 12.54
N PHE A 394 79.18 -25.24 13.35
CA PHE A 394 79.14 -25.84 14.69
C PHE A 394 78.57 -27.27 14.73
N GLN A 395 77.91 -27.74 13.67
CA GLN A 395 77.36 -29.09 13.57
C GLN A 395 78.39 -30.09 13.02
N SER A 396 78.97 -30.91 13.90
CA SER A 396 79.79 -32.08 13.50
C SER A 396 79.23 -33.36 14.12
N GLY A 397 78.79 -34.31 13.30
CA GLY A 397 78.24 -35.62 13.72
C GLY A 397 76.78 -35.86 13.29
N ALA A 398 76.19 -36.97 13.74
CA ALA A 398 74.90 -37.52 13.28
C ALA A 398 73.63 -36.70 13.64
N ASN A 399 73.76 -35.47 14.15
CA ASN A 399 72.66 -34.55 14.49
C ASN A 399 72.78 -33.25 13.65
N LYS A 400 72.63 -33.37 12.33
CA LYS A 400 72.64 -32.22 11.43
C LYS A 400 71.19 -31.77 11.19
N PHE A 401 70.87 -30.52 11.51
CA PHE A 401 69.55 -29.97 11.20
C PHE A 401 69.42 -29.75 9.69
N SER A 402 68.25 -30.04 9.13
CA SER A 402 67.92 -29.70 7.74
C SER A 402 67.67 -28.19 7.60
N GLU A 403 67.77 -27.69 6.36
CA GLU A 403 67.51 -26.28 6.06
C GLU A 403 66.05 -25.90 6.36
N GLU A 404 65.09 -26.81 6.18
CA GLU A 404 63.68 -26.59 6.50
C GLU A 404 63.46 -26.51 8.02
N GLU A 405 64.12 -27.35 8.81
CA GLU A 405 64.08 -27.29 10.28
C GLU A 405 64.72 -25.99 10.81
N LEU A 406 65.83 -25.54 10.23
CA LEU A 406 66.46 -24.27 10.62
C LEU A 406 65.62 -23.05 10.23
N LYS A 407 64.87 -23.12 9.11
CA LYS A 407 63.90 -22.09 8.73
C LYS A 407 62.71 -22.02 9.68
N ASP A 408 62.16 -23.18 10.09
CA ASP A 408 61.09 -23.24 11.09
C ASP A 408 61.56 -22.73 12.45
N ILE A 409 62.79 -23.08 12.85
CA ILE A 409 63.42 -22.56 14.07
C ILE A 409 63.66 -21.05 13.97
N PHE A 410 64.13 -20.53 12.83
CA PHE A 410 64.33 -19.11 12.61
C PHE A 410 63.02 -18.32 12.69
N GLN A 411 61.95 -18.79 12.03
CA GLN A 411 60.63 -18.16 12.11
C GLN A 411 60.03 -18.19 13.52
N LYS A 412 60.39 -19.19 14.34
CA LYS A 412 59.99 -19.23 15.75
C LYS A 412 60.81 -18.29 16.63
N MET A 413 62.06 -18.00 16.24
CA MET A 413 62.94 -17.07 16.96
C MET A 413 62.66 -15.60 16.63
N ASP A 414 62.29 -15.28 15.39
CA ASP A 414 61.96 -13.92 14.93
C ASP A 414 60.59 -13.50 15.49
N GLU A 415 60.62 -12.89 16.67
CA GLU A 415 59.45 -12.69 17.51
C GLU A 415 58.57 -11.53 17.06
N ASP A 416 59.21 -10.50 16.51
CA ASP A 416 58.56 -9.29 16.00
C ASP A 416 58.29 -9.35 14.49
N ASN A 417 58.63 -10.46 13.84
CA ASN A 417 58.56 -10.67 12.38
C ASN A 417 59.33 -9.59 11.61
N SER A 418 60.44 -9.11 12.17
CA SER A 418 61.32 -8.15 11.51
C SER A 418 62.08 -8.78 10.35
N GLY A 419 62.18 -10.11 10.29
CA GLY A 419 62.96 -10.86 9.32
C GLY A 419 64.41 -11.09 9.76
N GLU A 420 64.80 -10.60 10.94
CA GLU A 420 66.12 -10.76 11.55
C GLU A 420 65.96 -11.15 13.03
N VAL A 421 66.89 -11.90 13.61
CA VAL A 421 66.81 -12.35 15.01
C VAL A 421 67.81 -11.56 15.86
N SER A 422 67.30 -10.74 16.77
CA SER A 422 68.12 -9.98 17.71
C SER A 422 68.84 -10.88 18.74
N GLN A 423 69.86 -10.32 19.40
CA GLN A 423 70.58 -11.02 20.48
C GLN A 423 69.63 -11.44 21.62
N GLU A 424 68.62 -10.64 21.91
CA GLU A 424 67.63 -10.91 22.96
C GLU A 424 66.73 -12.09 22.58
N GLU A 425 66.23 -12.13 21.35
CA GLU A 425 65.42 -13.22 20.80
C GLU A 425 66.21 -14.53 20.68
N PHE A 426 67.47 -14.44 20.26
CA PHE A 426 68.37 -15.60 20.21
C PHE A 426 68.63 -16.17 21.62
N ILE A 427 68.94 -15.32 22.60
CA ILE A 427 69.13 -15.76 23.98
C ILE A 427 67.82 -16.33 24.55
N HIS A 428 66.68 -15.73 24.23
CA HIS A 428 65.36 -16.19 24.66
C HIS A 428 65.03 -17.60 24.13
N ALA A 429 65.15 -17.84 22.83
CA ALA A 429 64.85 -19.14 22.25
C ALA A 429 65.73 -20.28 22.81
N PHE A 430 67.01 -19.98 23.07
CA PHE A 430 67.90 -20.92 23.73
C PHE A 430 67.61 -21.06 25.23
N ALA A 431 67.16 -19.99 25.89
CA ALA A 431 66.73 -20.02 27.29
C ALA A 431 65.44 -20.82 27.50
N GLU A 432 64.50 -20.77 26.55
CA GLU A 432 63.29 -21.59 26.53
C GLU A 432 63.66 -23.08 26.44
N GLN A 433 64.56 -23.44 25.52
CA GLN A 433 65.05 -24.82 25.38
C GLN A 433 65.90 -25.29 26.58
N PHE A 434 66.66 -24.38 27.21
CA PHE A 434 67.43 -24.65 28.42
C PHE A 434 66.52 -24.81 29.65
N SER A 435 65.47 -23.99 29.76
CA SER A 435 64.44 -24.06 30.82
C SER A 435 63.68 -25.38 30.77
N ILE A 436 63.30 -25.84 29.57
CA ILE A 436 62.64 -27.14 29.35
C ILE A 436 63.56 -28.30 29.76
N LYS A 437 64.87 -28.23 29.46
CA LYS A 437 65.82 -29.33 29.73
C LYS A 437 66.44 -29.33 31.15
N ASN A 438 66.40 -28.20 31.87
CA ASN A 438 66.97 -28.05 33.22
C ASN A 438 65.90 -27.72 34.27
N LYS A 439 64.95 -28.63 34.48
CA LYS A 439 63.94 -28.57 35.57
C LYS A 439 64.53 -28.16 36.93
N ASN A 440 65.75 -28.62 37.25
CA ASN A 440 66.43 -28.33 38.51
C ASN A 440 66.81 -26.85 38.70
N MET A 441 67.07 -26.09 37.63
CA MET A 441 67.47 -24.68 37.72
C MET A 441 66.26 -23.76 37.93
N ILE A 442 65.13 -24.07 37.30
CA ILE A 442 63.85 -23.40 37.58
C ILE A 442 63.36 -23.76 38.99
N LEU A 443 63.51 -25.03 39.42
CA LEU A 443 63.21 -25.48 40.79
C LEU A 443 64.07 -24.75 41.84
N GLN A 444 65.36 -24.53 41.60
CA GLN A 444 66.23 -23.74 42.47
C GLN A 444 65.85 -22.26 42.46
N SER A 445 65.48 -21.73 41.29
CA SER A 445 65.02 -20.36 41.15
C SER A 445 63.72 -20.12 41.93
N PHE A 446 62.79 -21.08 41.94
CA PHE A 446 61.55 -21.06 42.73
C PHE A 446 61.82 -21.17 44.24
N LYS A 447 62.75 -22.05 44.67
CA LYS A 447 63.19 -22.16 46.07
C LYS A 447 63.89 -20.90 46.62
N GLN A 448 64.42 -20.04 45.75
CA GLN A 448 64.94 -18.73 46.13
C GLN A 448 63.86 -17.65 46.17
N LEU A 449 62.70 -17.89 45.56
CA LEU A 449 61.53 -16.98 45.56
C LEU A 449 60.63 -17.22 46.78
N ASP A 450 60.50 -18.47 47.18
CA ASP A 450 59.85 -18.96 48.38
C ASP A 450 60.73 -18.64 49.61
N GLN A 451 60.77 -17.37 50.00
CA GLN A 451 61.71 -16.88 51.04
C GLN A 451 61.41 -17.50 52.41
N ASP A 452 60.16 -17.88 52.66
CA ASP A 452 59.73 -18.57 53.86
C ASP A 452 59.83 -20.11 53.77
N GLY A 453 60.18 -20.65 52.60
CA GLY A 453 60.36 -22.09 52.37
C GLY A 453 59.07 -22.90 52.44
N SER A 454 57.91 -22.26 52.26
CA SER A 454 56.58 -22.86 52.35
C SER A 454 56.21 -23.76 51.17
N GLY A 455 56.95 -23.68 50.07
CA GLY A 455 56.66 -24.33 48.80
C GLY A 455 55.58 -23.63 47.97
N ILE A 456 55.15 -22.42 48.38
CA ILE A 456 54.07 -21.64 47.76
C ILE A 456 54.50 -20.17 47.68
N VAL A 457 54.57 -19.60 46.48
CA VAL A 457 54.91 -18.17 46.33
C VAL A 457 53.65 -17.33 46.50
N ASN A 458 53.68 -16.37 47.43
CA ASN A 458 52.55 -15.51 47.74
C ASN A 458 52.59 -14.16 46.98
N LEU A 459 51.48 -13.41 47.03
CA LEU A 459 51.30 -12.18 46.26
C LEU A 459 52.30 -11.07 46.64
N GLU A 460 52.75 -11.01 47.89
CA GLU A 460 53.74 -10.04 48.37
C GLU A 460 55.15 -10.40 47.89
N GLU A 461 55.53 -11.67 47.93
CA GLU A 461 56.79 -12.19 47.39
C GLU A 461 56.88 -12.03 45.87
N PHE A 462 55.75 -12.22 45.17
CA PHE A 462 55.66 -12.05 43.72
C PHE A 462 55.71 -10.56 43.31
N THR A 463 55.05 -9.67 44.06
CA THR A 463 55.06 -8.22 43.81
C THR A 463 56.44 -7.60 44.07
N TYR A 464 57.19 -8.09 45.06
CA TYR A 464 58.57 -7.65 45.33
C TYR A 464 59.51 -7.90 44.14
N LEU A 465 59.33 -8.99 43.41
CA LEU A 465 60.11 -9.29 42.19
C LEU A 465 59.83 -8.30 41.06
N LEU A 466 58.57 -7.92 40.89
CA LEU A 466 58.11 -7.02 39.82
C LEU A 466 58.59 -5.58 40.01
N GLN A 467 58.78 -5.17 41.27
CA GLN A 467 59.19 -3.80 41.62
C GLN A 467 60.72 -3.63 41.72
N ASN A 468 61.48 -4.67 42.08
CA ASN A 468 62.93 -4.58 42.31
C ASN A 468 63.78 -5.36 41.28
N GLY A 469 63.21 -6.32 40.56
CA GLY A 469 63.81 -6.90 39.36
C GLY A 469 63.37 -6.07 38.17
N ASN A 470 64.32 -5.53 37.40
CA ASN A 470 64.05 -4.66 36.25
C ASN A 470 63.36 -5.44 35.11
N LEU A 471 62.07 -5.74 35.29
CA LEU A 471 61.24 -6.57 34.44
C LEU A 471 60.49 -5.68 33.44
N PRO A 472 60.72 -5.79 32.12
CA PRO A 472 60.00 -5.01 31.12
C PRO A 472 58.64 -5.67 30.85
N LEU A 473 57.73 -5.62 31.82
CA LEU A 473 56.38 -6.19 31.68
C LEU A 473 55.39 -5.24 31.01
N GLY A 474 55.79 -4.00 30.73
CA GLY A 474 54.92 -2.97 30.16
C GLY A 474 53.73 -2.67 31.07
N GLU A 475 52.54 -2.44 30.50
CA GLU A 475 51.31 -2.09 31.24
C GLU A 475 50.54 -3.31 31.83
N VAL A 476 51.11 -4.51 31.81
CA VAL A 476 50.42 -5.72 32.31
C VAL A 476 50.44 -5.77 33.84
N SER A 477 49.27 -5.91 34.46
CA SER A 477 49.15 -5.89 35.93
C SER A 477 49.46 -7.24 36.56
N VAL A 478 49.86 -7.22 37.84
CA VAL A 478 50.17 -8.44 38.62
C VAL A 478 48.97 -9.39 38.65
N GLU A 479 47.76 -8.84 38.74
CA GLU A 479 46.51 -9.59 38.79
C GLU A 479 46.24 -10.37 37.49
N GLN A 480 46.64 -9.84 36.32
CA GLN A 480 46.49 -10.53 35.04
C GLN A 480 47.41 -11.76 34.93
N ILE A 481 48.62 -11.66 35.46
CA ILE A 481 49.60 -12.76 35.52
C ILE A 481 49.15 -13.85 36.48
N LEU A 482 48.65 -13.46 37.65
CA LEU A 482 48.14 -14.40 38.65
C LEU A 482 46.91 -15.16 38.17
N GLY A 483 45.99 -14.49 37.46
CA GLY A 483 44.79 -15.14 36.90
C GLY A 483 45.12 -16.15 35.80
N PHE A 484 46.20 -15.94 35.05
CA PHE A 484 46.64 -16.85 34.00
C PHE A 484 47.29 -18.14 34.52
N ILE A 485 48.08 -18.04 35.61
CA ILE A 485 48.75 -19.21 36.20
C ILE A 485 47.80 -20.00 37.11
N ASN A 486 46.77 -19.34 37.67
CA ASN A 486 45.87 -19.93 38.65
C ASN A 486 44.39 -19.71 38.28
N ASP A 487 43.82 -20.67 37.55
CA ASP A 487 42.38 -20.72 37.21
C ASP A 487 41.45 -20.77 38.45
N ASN A 488 41.97 -21.07 39.65
CA ASN A 488 41.18 -21.26 40.87
C ASN A 488 41.09 -20.02 41.78
N ASN A 489 41.58 -18.85 41.36
CA ASN A 489 41.33 -17.55 42.00
C ASN A 489 41.69 -17.46 43.51
N GLN A 490 42.66 -18.26 44.01
CA GLN A 490 43.04 -18.28 45.43
C GLN A 490 44.24 -17.40 45.80
N GLY A 491 44.83 -16.66 44.84
CA GLY A 491 45.93 -15.71 45.11
C GLY A 491 47.23 -16.35 45.62
N LYS A 492 47.39 -17.67 45.45
CA LYS A 492 48.56 -18.46 45.84
C LYS A 492 48.97 -19.31 44.65
N ILE A 493 50.25 -19.30 44.26
CA ILE A 493 50.76 -20.10 43.14
C ILE A 493 51.68 -21.17 43.71
N ASN A 494 51.31 -22.44 43.51
CA ASN A 494 52.17 -23.56 43.87
C ASN A 494 53.07 -23.96 42.67
N TYR A 495 54.07 -24.78 42.93
CA TYR A 495 55.06 -25.22 41.95
C TYR A 495 54.44 -25.94 40.72
N ILE A 496 53.38 -26.72 40.92
CA ILE A 496 52.72 -27.48 39.85
C ILE A 496 51.95 -26.50 38.95
N ASP A 497 51.18 -25.59 39.55
CA ASP A 497 50.38 -24.59 38.84
C ASP A 497 51.26 -23.71 37.93
N PHE A 498 52.45 -23.32 38.39
CA PHE A 498 53.40 -22.48 37.64
C PHE A 498 53.95 -23.16 36.38
N PHE A 499 54.30 -24.45 36.48
CA PHE A 499 54.83 -25.21 35.33
C PHE A 499 53.73 -25.66 34.37
N GLU A 500 52.55 -26.03 34.89
CA GLU A 500 51.38 -26.35 34.08
C GLU A 500 50.89 -25.12 33.29
N GLY A 501 50.85 -23.93 33.92
CA GLY A 501 50.49 -22.68 33.27
C GLY A 501 51.46 -22.26 32.15
N LEU A 502 52.75 -22.60 32.27
CA LEU A 502 53.75 -22.40 31.22
C LEU A 502 53.81 -23.55 30.20
N GLN A 503 53.00 -24.60 30.35
CA GLN A 503 53.00 -25.81 29.51
C GLN A 503 54.38 -26.49 29.40
N ILE A 504 55.21 -26.39 30.45
CA ILE A 504 56.49 -27.09 30.53
C ILE A 504 56.21 -28.51 31.05
N THR A 505 55.69 -29.38 30.18
CA THR A 505 55.43 -30.80 30.50
C THR A 505 56.67 -31.67 30.26
N GLU A 506 56.70 -32.86 30.88
CA GLU A 506 57.82 -33.82 30.87
C GLU A 506 58.47 -34.14 29.52
#